data_AF-A0A9D3YRY6-F1
#
_entry.id   AF-A0A9D3YRY6-F1
#
_cell.length_a   1.000
_cell.length_b   1.000
_cell.length_c   1.000
_cell.angle_alpha   90.00
_cell.angle_beta   90.00
_cell.angle_gamma   90.00
#
_symmetry.space_group_name_H-M   'P 1'
#
loop_
_entity.id
_entity.type
_entity.pdbx_description
1 polymer ?
#
loop_
_entity_poly.entity_id
_entity_poly.type
_entity_poly.pdbx_seq_one_letter_code
_entity_poly.pdbx_strand_id
1 'polypeptide(L)'
;MPNSQLPFIGDFVRIVCAISNKYFPPLSSPDQVEQDELIAEKMLQQNEKENELKMLVEEKGLARKKTIWRPIEDCEVQGFPRLSDEQLSELTLGVYPLRLSSSYMQEHTTGNCDIKVHVHEKSLISAKLQSRHTSSRRYMLWIRHSEDMVESWYCQ
;
A
#
# COMPACT_ATOMS: atom_id res chain seq x y z
N MET A 1 -21.63 -10.77 14.43
CA MET A 1 -21.61 -11.16 15.86
C MET A 1 -22.85 -10.60 16.55
N PRO A 2 -23.50 -11.34 17.44
CA PRO A 2 -24.60 -10.83 18.26
C PRO A 2 -24.12 -9.74 19.23
N ASN A 3 -24.88 -8.66 19.41
CA ASN A 3 -24.52 -7.55 20.31
C ASN A 3 -24.34 -7.99 21.78
N SER A 4 -24.93 -9.12 22.18
CA SER A 4 -24.77 -9.72 23.50
C SER A 4 -23.34 -10.16 23.82
N GLN A 5 -22.47 -10.30 22.81
CA GLN A 5 -21.09 -10.74 22.99
C GLN A 5 -20.07 -9.60 23.08
N LEU A 6 -20.48 -8.36 22.79
CA LEU A 6 -19.60 -7.19 22.84
C LEU A 6 -18.88 -6.99 24.20
N PRO A 7 -19.52 -7.23 25.37
CA PRO A 7 -18.85 -7.08 26.66
C PRO A 7 -17.68 -8.05 26.87
N PHE A 8 -17.67 -9.19 26.17
CA PHE A 8 -16.68 -10.27 26.35
C PHE A 8 -15.54 -10.20 25.33
N ILE A 9 -15.50 -9.17 24.48
CA ILE A 9 -14.47 -9.04 23.43
C ILE A 9 -13.05 -9.10 24.01
N GLY A 10 -12.85 -8.49 25.18
CA GLY A 10 -11.56 -8.51 25.87
C GLY A 10 -11.16 -9.92 26.31
N ASP A 11 -12.11 -10.71 26.79
CA ASP A 11 -11.85 -12.09 27.22
C ASP A 11 -11.56 -13.00 26.02
N PHE A 12 -12.31 -12.84 24.91
CA PHE A 12 -12.01 -13.56 23.68
C PHE A 12 -10.60 -13.27 23.15
N VAL A 13 -10.19 -12.00 23.13
CA VAL A 13 -8.83 -11.62 22.72
C VAL A 13 -7.79 -12.27 23.64
N ARG A 14 -7.97 -12.23 24.96
CA ARG A 14 -7.04 -12.84 25.92
C ARG A 14 -6.93 -14.34 25.75
N ILE A 15 -8.06 -15.04 25.57
CA ILE A 15 -8.09 -16.49 25.35
C ILE A 15 -7.36 -16.84 24.06
N VAL A 16 -7.66 -16.14 22.96
CA VAL A 16 -7.00 -16.37 21.67
C VAL A 16 -5.50 -16.11 21.78
N CYS A 17 -5.08 -14.99 22.38
CA CYS A 17 -3.66 -14.70 22.60
C CYS A 17 -2.96 -15.76 23.46
N ALA A 18 -3.60 -16.26 24.53
CA ALA A 18 -3.03 -17.30 25.38
C ALA A 18 -2.86 -18.63 24.63
N ILE A 19 -3.84 -19.00 23.80
CA ILE A 19 -3.76 -20.19 22.93
C ILE A 19 -2.66 -20.00 21.90
N SER A 20 -2.61 -18.85 21.23
CA SER A 20 -1.58 -18.50 20.27
C SER A 20 -0.18 -18.60 20.88
N ASN A 21 0.03 -17.96 22.03
CA ASN A 21 1.32 -17.97 22.71
C ASN A 21 1.76 -19.36 23.18
N LYS A 22 0.81 -20.25 23.50
CA LYS A 22 1.14 -21.60 24.00
C LYS A 22 1.43 -22.60 22.87
N TYR A 23 0.71 -22.51 21.75
CA TYR A 23 0.68 -23.58 20.75
C TYR A 23 1.20 -23.18 19.37
N PHE A 24 1.28 -21.88 19.07
CA PHE A 24 1.81 -21.43 17.78
C PHE A 24 3.30 -21.14 17.91
N PRO A 25 4.07 -21.38 16.84
CA PRO A 25 5.47 -20.99 16.82
C PRO A 25 5.61 -19.48 17.03
N PRO A 26 6.77 -19.01 17.54
CA PRO A 26 7.07 -17.58 17.61
C PRO A 26 6.81 -16.90 16.27
N LEU A 27 6.25 -15.68 16.32
CA LEU A 27 5.95 -14.90 15.12
C LEU A 27 7.22 -14.60 14.29
N SER A 28 8.36 -14.44 14.97
CA SER A 28 9.67 -14.31 14.35
C SER A 28 10.42 -15.62 14.51
N SER A 29 10.91 -16.20 13.41
CA SER A 29 11.86 -17.30 13.48
C SER A 29 13.25 -16.75 13.86
N PRO A 30 14.05 -17.47 14.67
CA PRO A 30 15.40 -17.04 15.03
C PRO A 30 16.30 -16.80 13.80
N ASP A 31 16.03 -17.49 12.68
CA ASP A 31 16.77 -17.34 11.42
C ASP A 31 16.42 -16.05 10.65
N GLN A 32 15.40 -15.29 11.06
CA GLN A 32 14.91 -14.07 10.40
C GLN A 32 15.15 -12.79 11.20
N VAL A 33 15.70 -12.90 12.43
CA VAL A 33 15.86 -11.75 13.34
C VAL A 33 16.71 -10.64 12.70
N GLU A 34 17.83 -10.99 12.07
CA GLU A 34 18.71 -10.01 11.39
C GLU A 34 17.98 -9.32 10.22
N GLN A 35 17.18 -10.05 9.45
CA GLN A 35 16.41 -9.47 8.35
C GLN A 35 15.29 -8.54 8.86
N ASP A 36 14.59 -8.94 9.92
CA ASP A 36 13.56 -8.14 10.57
C ASP A 36 14.16 -6.84 11.13
N GLU A 37 15.34 -6.91 11.75
CA GLU A 37 16.07 -5.75 12.26
C GLU A 37 16.49 -4.80 11.14
N LEU A 38 17.03 -5.32 10.03
CA LEU A 38 17.40 -4.51 8.86
C LEU A 38 16.17 -3.81 8.23
N ILE A 39 15.04 -4.51 8.14
CA ILE A 39 13.79 -3.93 7.64
C ILE A 39 13.29 -2.85 8.60
N ALA A 40 13.33 -3.09 9.91
CA ALA A 40 12.91 -2.12 10.93
C ALA A 40 13.78 -0.86 10.90
N GLU A 41 15.10 -1.00 10.78
CA GLU A 41 16.01 0.13 10.65
C GLU A 41 15.71 0.92 9.38
N LYS A 42 15.52 0.24 8.25
CA LYS A 42 15.14 0.88 6.98
C LYS A 42 13.80 1.62 7.10
N MET A 43 12.81 1.06 7.79
CA MET A 43 11.51 1.69 8.08
C MET A 43 11.68 2.98 8.91
N LEU A 44 12.52 2.95 9.95
CA LEU A 44 12.80 4.13 10.77
C LEU A 44 13.48 5.24 9.96
N GLN A 45 14.52 4.90 9.19
CA GLN A 45 15.20 5.84 8.30
C GLN A 45 14.26 6.45 7.25
N GLN A 46 13.31 5.67 6.73
CA GLN A 46 12.30 6.16 5.78
C GLN A 46 11.27 7.07 6.45
N ASN A 47 10.89 6.79 7.71
CA ASN A 47 9.94 7.60 8.46
C ASN A 47 10.50 8.98 8.84
N GLU A 48 11.80 9.05 9.12
CA GLU A 48 12.48 10.33 9.42
C GLU A 48 12.59 11.25 8.19
N LYS A 49 12.59 10.68 6.98
CA LYS A 49 12.67 11.45 5.75
C LYS A 49 11.32 12.04 5.38
N GLU A 50 11.30 13.35 5.16
CA GLU A 50 10.13 14.01 4.63
C GLU A 50 9.84 13.56 3.19
N ASN A 51 8.57 13.28 2.88
CA ASN A 51 8.18 12.81 1.56
C ASN A 51 8.18 13.99 0.56
N GLU A 52 9.24 14.09 -0.24
CA GLU A 52 9.41 15.15 -1.24
C GLU A 52 8.26 15.21 -2.26
N LEU A 53 7.68 14.06 -2.61
CA LEU A 53 6.55 14.01 -3.53
C LEU A 53 5.29 14.59 -2.89
N LYS A 54 5.07 14.34 -1.59
CA LYS A 54 3.99 14.98 -0.82
C LYS A 54 4.15 16.50 -0.85
N MET A 55 5.33 17.01 -0.52
CA MET A 55 5.61 18.45 -0.54
C MET A 55 5.28 19.04 -1.91
N LEU A 56 5.77 18.42 -2.99
CA LEU A 56 5.50 18.87 -4.36
C LEU A 56 3.99 18.92 -4.68
N VAL A 57 3.26 17.86 -4.33
CA VAL A 57 1.81 17.76 -4.61
C VAL A 57 1.04 18.86 -3.87
N GLU A 58 1.42 19.14 -2.63
CA GLU A 58 0.80 20.16 -1.78
C GLU A 58 1.14 21.58 -2.26
N GLU A 59 2.43 21.88 -2.47
CA GLU A 59 2.91 23.20 -2.92
C GLU A 59 2.36 23.59 -4.28
N LYS A 60 2.37 22.68 -5.26
CA LYS A 60 1.85 22.93 -6.61
C LYS A 60 0.33 22.77 -6.69
N GLY A 61 -0.33 22.40 -5.59
CA GLY A 61 -1.77 22.17 -5.52
C GLY A 61 -2.28 21.15 -6.53
N LEU A 62 -1.47 20.12 -6.85
CA LEU A 62 -1.76 19.19 -7.95
C LEU A 62 -3.07 18.42 -7.71
N ALA A 63 -3.40 18.12 -6.46
CA ALA A 63 -4.65 17.46 -6.09
C ALA A 63 -5.91 18.31 -6.37
N ARG A 64 -5.77 19.65 -6.45
CA ARG A 64 -6.87 20.59 -6.69
C ARG A 64 -7.04 20.95 -8.16
N LYS A 65 -6.05 20.66 -9.00
CA LYS A 65 -6.11 20.95 -10.43
C LYS A 65 -7.20 20.12 -11.10
N LYS A 66 -7.80 20.68 -12.15
CA LYS A 66 -8.73 19.91 -12.99
C LYS A 66 -7.94 18.89 -13.79
N THR A 67 -8.27 17.62 -13.57
CA THR A 67 -7.53 16.48 -14.09
C THR A 67 -8.47 15.59 -14.88
N ILE A 68 -8.03 15.13 -16.05
CA ILE A 68 -8.79 14.19 -16.88
C ILE A 68 -8.46 12.78 -16.41
N TRP A 69 -9.41 12.17 -15.72
CA TRP A 69 -9.31 10.80 -15.21
C TRP A 69 -9.74 9.81 -16.27
N ARG A 70 -8.91 8.80 -16.53
CA ARG A 70 -9.23 7.70 -17.46
C ARG A 70 -9.28 6.38 -16.70
N PRO A 71 -10.13 5.42 -17.11
CA PRO A 71 -10.03 4.04 -16.65
C PRO A 71 -8.62 3.50 -16.88
N ILE A 72 -8.16 2.58 -16.03
CA ILE A 72 -6.82 2.00 -16.17
C ILE A 72 -6.66 1.22 -17.48
N GLU A 73 -7.75 0.62 -17.98
CA GLU A 73 -7.81 -0.15 -19.22
C GLU A 73 -7.57 0.75 -20.46
N ASP A 74 -7.97 2.02 -20.37
CA ASP A 74 -7.83 3.01 -21.44
C ASP A 74 -6.57 3.87 -21.29
N CYS A 75 -5.71 3.56 -20.31
CA CYS A 75 -4.54 4.35 -19.98
C CYS A 75 -3.25 3.58 -20.27
N GLU A 76 -2.55 4.00 -21.32
CA GLU A 76 -1.20 3.52 -21.59
C GLU A 76 -0.18 4.43 -20.87
N VAL A 77 0.42 3.91 -19.80
CA VAL A 77 1.50 4.61 -19.07
C VAL A 77 2.83 4.22 -19.69
N GLN A 78 3.31 5.03 -20.64
CA GLN A 78 4.61 4.83 -21.28
C GLN A 78 5.74 5.00 -20.26
N GLY A 79 6.73 4.10 -20.29
CA GLY A 79 7.90 4.18 -19.42
C GLY A 79 7.61 3.89 -17.94
N PHE A 80 6.49 3.25 -17.62
CA PHE A 80 6.26 2.75 -16.26
C PHE A 80 7.10 1.48 -16.03
N PRO A 81 7.86 1.41 -14.92
CA PRO A 81 8.83 0.34 -14.71
C PRO A 81 8.14 -1.00 -14.43
N ARG A 82 8.77 -2.08 -14.91
CA ARG A 82 8.42 -3.45 -14.51
C ARG A 82 9.39 -3.91 -13.43
N LEU A 83 8.93 -3.87 -12.19
CA LEU A 83 9.73 -4.24 -11.04
C LEU A 83 9.78 -5.78 -10.86
N SER A 84 10.94 -6.31 -10.47
CA SER A 84 11.08 -7.70 -10.01
C SER A 84 10.47 -7.90 -8.62
N ASP A 85 10.29 -9.15 -8.21
CA ASP A 85 9.79 -9.47 -6.86
C ASP A 85 10.72 -8.92 -5.76
N GLU A 86 12.03 -8.92 -5.99
CA GLU A 86 13.00 -8.33 -5.08
C GLU A 86 12.81 -6.81 -4.98
N GLN A 87 12.68 -6.12 -6.11
CA GLN A 87 12.46 -4.67 -6.14
C GLN A 87 11.12 -4.29 -5.49
N LEU A 88 10.07 -5.08 -5.73
CA LEU A 88 8.78 -4.91 -5.07
C LEU A 88 8.88 -5.11 -3.56
N SER A 89 9.62 -6.12 -3.11
CA SER A 89 9.82 -6.39 -1.68
C SER A 89 10.59 -5.26 -1.01
N GLU A 90 11.61 -4.72 -1.67
CA GLU A 90 12.35 -3.57 -1.19
C GLU A 90 11.50 -2.31 -1.10
N LEU A 91 10.62 -2.09 -2.09
CA LEU A 91 9.68 -0.98 -2.16
C LEU A 91 8.64 -1.07 -1.04
N THR A 92 8.12 -2.26 -0.75
CA THR A 92 7.10 -2.49 0.27
C THR A 92 7.66 -2.79 1.66
N LEU A 93 8.99 -2.77 1.82
CA LEU A 93 9.70 -3.08 3.06
C LEU A 93 9.33 -4.48 3.60
N GLY A 94 9.29 -5.46 2.68
CA GLY A 94 9.05 -6.87 2.98
C GLY A 94 8.01 -7.52 2.07
N VAL A 95 7.87 -8.84 2.21
CA VAL A 95 7.04 -9.69 1.34
C VAL A 95 5.56 -9.76 1.73
N TYR A 96 5.21 -9.34 2.94
CA TYR A 96 3.84 -9.42 3.44
C TYR A 96 2.84 -8.62 2.58
N PRO A 97 3.11 -7.35 2.23
CA PRO A 97 2.24 -6.59 1.33
C PRO A 97 2.09 -7.26 -0.04
N LEU A 98 3.15 -7.86 -0.57
CA LEU A 98 3.12 -8.57 -1.85
C LEU A 98 2.25 -9.82 -1.78
N ARG A 99 2.28 -10.55 -0.67
CA ARG A 99 1.45 -11.74 -0.50
C ARG A 99 -0.05 -11.41 -0.50
N LEU A 100 -0.41 -10.23 0.01
CA LEU A 100 -1.79 -9.74 -0.02
C LEU A 100 -2.18 -9.11 -1.37
N SER A 101 -1.20 -8.63 -2.14
CA SER A 101 -1.45 -7.84 -3.36
C SER A 101 -2.33 -8.58 -4.36
N SER A 102 -2.15 -9.89 -4.53
CA SER A 102 -2.96 -10.73 -5.42
C SER A 102 -4.45 -10.72 -5.06
N SER A 103 -4.79 -10.86 -3.78
CA SER A 103 -6.17 -10.77 -3.29
C SER A 103 -6.75 -9.38 -3.49
N TYR A 104 -5.96 -8.32 -3.26
CA TYR A 104 -6.39 -6.95 -3.53
C TYR A 104 -6.63 -6.70 -5.02
N MET A 105 -5.71 -7.15 -5.89
CA MET A 105 -5.83 -7.03 -7.34
C MET A 105 -7.06 -7.76 -7.85
N GLN A 106 -7.32 -8.98 -7.39
CA GLN A 106 -8.49 -9.75 -7.80
C GLN A 106 -9.81 -9.02 -7.49
N GLU A 107 -9.91 -8.36 -6.32
CA GLU A 107 -11.09 -7.55 -5.97
C GLU A 107 -11.24 -6.32 -6.86
N HIS A 108 -10.12 -5.72 -7.29
CA HIS A 108 -10.15 -4.58 -8.22
C HIS A 108 -10.44 -5.00 -9.67
N THR A 109 -10.01 -6.19 -10.10
CA THR A 109 -10.26 -6.71 -11.46
C THR A 109 -11.63 -7.37 -11.60
N THR A 110 -12.15 -7.99 -10.53
CA THR A 110 -13.42 -8.74 -10.55
C THR A 110 -14.57 -7.98 -9.90
N GLY A 111 -14.26 -7.04 -8.99
CA GLY A 111 -15.26 -6.24 -8.29
C GLY A 111 -15.61 -4.95 -9.01
N ASN A 112 -16.67 -4.27 -8.54
CA ASN A 112 -17.07 -2.94 -9.00
C ASN A 112 -16.17 -1.82 -8.44
N CYS A 113 -14.85 -2.04 -8.36
CA CYS A 113 -13.91 -1.06 -7.85
C CYS A 113 -13.22 -0.33 -8.99
N ASP A 114 -13.51 0.96 -9.11
CA ASP A 114 -13.07 1.80 -10.23
C ASP A 114 -11.66 2.36 -9.97
N ILE A 115 -10.66 1.93 -10.76
CA ILE A 115 -9.31 2.52 -10.76
C ILE A 115 -9.23 3.53 -11.89
N LYS A 116 -8.96 4.79 -11.55
CA LYS A 116 -8.75 5.84 -12.55
C LYS A 116 -7.36 6.40 -12.48
N VAL A 117 -6.72 6.55 -13.62
CA VAL A 117 -5.35 7.06 -13.74
C VAL A 117 -5.36 8.39 -14.48
N HIS A 118 -4.41 9.25 -14.10
CA HIS A 118 -4.02 10.41 -14.87
C HIS A 118 -2.50 10.50 -14.94
N VAL A 119 -1.99 10.67 -16.15
CA VAL A 119 -0.58 10.88 -16.44
C VAL A 119 -0.35 12.39 -16.55
N HIS A 120 0.48 12.96 -15.68
CA HIS A 120 0.80 14.40 -15.68
C HIS A 120 1.96 14.70 -16.62
N GLU A 121 3.08 14.03 -16.37
CA GLU A 121 4.33 14.12 -17.12
C GLU A 121 4.87 12.69 -17.32
N LYS A 122 5.94 12.50 -18.12
CA LYS A 122 6.51 11.16 -18.37
C LYS A 122 6.95 10.42 -17.09
N SER A 123 7.21 11.13 -16.01
CA SER A 123 7.70 10.58 -14.74
C SER A 123 6.72 10.71 -13.58
N LEU A 124 5.49 11.23 -13.79
CA LEU A 124 4.52 11.43 -12.72
C LEU A 124 3.12 10.99 -13.12
N ILE A 125 2.60 10.02 -12.37
CA ILE A 125 1.23 9.55 -12.48
C ILE A 125 0.47 9.73 -11.17
N SER A 126 -0.85 9.84 -11.28
CA SER A 126 -1.75 9.78 -10.14
C SER A 126 -2.88 8.80 -10.40
N ALA A 127 -3.27 8.04 -9.39
CA ALA A 127 -4.35 7.07 -9.44
C ALA A 127 -5.38 7.35 -8.35
N LYS A 128 -6.66 7.23 -8.69
CA LYS A 128 -7.77 7.17 -7.75
C LYS A 128 -8.12 5.72 -7.51
N LEU A 129 -8.08 5.31 -6.26
CA LEU A 129 -8.49 3.98 -5.84
C LEU A 129 -9.70 4.08 -4.92
N GLN A 130 -10.72 3.29 -5.20
CA GLN A 130 -11.84 3.13 -4.28
C GLN A 130 -11.48 2.16 -3.15
N SER A 131 -11.84 2.49 -1.91
CA SER A 131 -11.66 1.58 -0.77
C SER A 131 -12.50 0.32 -0.94
N ARG A 132 -11.89 -0.85 -0.66
CA ARG A 132 -12.59 -2.14 -0.64
C ARG A 132 -13.58 -2.28 0.52
N HIS A 133 -13.34 -1.57 1.62
CA HIS A 133 -14.15 -1.70 2.83
C HIS A 133 -15.36 -0.77 2.83
N THR A 134 -15.27 0.36 2.12
CA THR A 134 -16.32 1.37 2.08
C THR A 134 -16.35 2.08 0.73
N SER A 135 -17.50 2.12 0.08
CA SER A 135 -17.65 2.77 -1.22
C SER A 135 -17.46 4.29 -1.17
N SER A 136 -17.62 4.90 0.01
CA SER A 136 -17.48 6.34 0.26
C SER A 136 -16.03 6.81 0.33
N ARG A 137 -15.07 5.94 0.65
CA ARG A 137 -13.67 6.32 0.80
C ARG A 137 -12.92 6.11 -0.51
N ARG A 138 -12.18 7.13 -0.93
CA ARG A 138 -11.31 7.11 -2.10
C ARG A 138 -9.93 7.57 -1.69
N TYR A 139 -8.93 6.86 -2.15
CA TYR A 139 -7.52 7.19 -1.98
C TYR A 139 -7.01 7.85 -3.26
N MET A 140 -6.12 8.82 -3.08
CA MET A 140 -5.36 9.42 -4.16
C MET A 140 -3.90 9.00 -4.02
N LEU A 141 -3.44 8.18 -4.95
CA LEU A 141 -2.05 7.75 -5.02
C LEU A 141 -1.31 8.60 -6.06
N TRP A 142 -0.11 9.03 -5.70
CA TRP A 142 0.84 9.73 -6.56
C TRP A 142 2.10 8.87 -6.66
N ILE A 143 2.60 8.66 -7.86
CA ILE A 143 3.78 7.84 -8.10
C ILE A 143 4.70 8.61 -9.04
N ARG A 144 5.92 8.87 -8.58
CA ARG A 144 7.02 9.31 -9.42
C ARG A 144 7.85 8.11 -9.84
N HIS A 145 8.14 8.00 -11.13
CA HIS A 145 8.86 6.86 -11.68
C HIS A 145 9.82 7.31 -12.80
N SER A 146 10.81 6.46 -13.05
CA SER A 146 11.62 6.43 -14.26
C SER A 146 11.40 5.10 -14.98
N GLU A 147 12.10 4.85 -16.09
CA GLU A 147 11.92 3.62 -16.89
C GLU A 147 12.25 2.34 -16.10
N ASP A 148 13.12 2.44 -15.09
CA ASP A 148 13.64 1.28 -14.35
C ASP A 148 13.13 1.16 -12.91
N MET A 149 12.60 2.25 -12.31
CA MET A 149 12.25 2.25 -10.90
C MET A 149 11.12 3.21 -10.51
N VAL A 150 10.45 2.87 -9.41
CA VAL A 150 9.58 3.79 -8.68
C VAL A 150 10.44 4.60 -7.72
N GLU A 151 10.52 5.92 -7.93
CA GLU A 151 11.41 6.81 -7.18
C GLU A 151 10.79 7.25 -5.85
N SER A 152 9.49 7.56 -5.87
CA SER A 152 8.75 7.98 -4.69
C SER A 152 7.25 7.83 -4.90
N TRP A 153 6.51 7.66 -3.82
CA TRP A 153 5.06 7.60 -3.84
C TRP A 153 4.46 8.34 -2.65
N TYR A 154 3.24 8.84 -2.83
CA TYR A 154 2.48 9.52 -1.79
C TYR A 154 1.01 9.13 -1.91
N CYS A 155 0.41 8.68 -0.81
CA CYS A 155 -1.00 8.34 -0.75
C CYS A 155 -1.74 9.28 0.20
N GLN A 156 -2.89 9.79 -0.25
CA GLN A 156 -3.80 10.66 0.50
C GLN A 156 -5.20 10.05 0.61
#